data_AF-A0A358DAW3-F1
#
_entry.id   AF-A0A358DAW3-F1
#
_cell.length_a   1.000
_cell.length_b   1.000
_cell.length_c   1.000
_cell.angle_alpha   90.00
_cell.angle_beta   90.00
_cell.angle_gamma   90.00
#
_symmetry.space_group_name_H-M   'P 1'
#
loop_
_entity.id
_entity.type
_entity.pdbx_description
1 polymer ?
#
loop_
_entity_poly.entity_id
_entity_poly.type
_entity_poly.pdbx_seq_one_letter_code
_entity_poly.pdbx_strand_id
1 'polypeptide(L)' 'DAFYLAMTVLVAASPCALAIATPAAVLAGVARAARAGVLVKGGAPLETLGRVKAMAFDKTGTL' A
#
# COMPACT_ATOMS: atom_id res chain seq x y z
N ASP A 1 29.07 -3.20 -28.97
CA ASP A 1 29.28 -2.56 -27.64
C ASP A 1 28.11 -1.71 -27.17
N ALA A 2 27.75 -0.62 -27.84
CA ALA A 2 26.66 0.27 -27.40
C ALA A 2 25.30 -0.44 -27.21
N PHE A 3 24.95 -1.37 -28.10
CA PHE A 3 23.71 -2.15 -28.01
C PHE A 3 23.64 -3.03 -26.75
N TYR A 4 24.72 -3.76 -26.44
CA TYR A 4 24.80 -4.58 -25.22
C TYR A 4 24.74 -3.72 -23.96
N LEU A 5 25.41 -2.55 -23.96
CA LEU A 5 25.39 -1.62 -22.85
C LEU A 5 23.99 -1.06 -22.59
N ALA A 6 23.25 -0.72 -23.65
CA ALA A 6 21.86 -0.26 -23.56
C ALA A 6 20.92 -1.32 -22.94
N MET A 7 21.05 -2.59 -23.35
CA MET A 7 20.25 -3.69 -22.76
C MET A 7 20.56 -3.89 -21.27
N THR A 8 21.84 -3.78 -20.90
CA THR A 8 22.27 -3.94 -19.50
C THR A 8 21.67 -2.86 -18.60
N VAL A 9 21.65 -1.60 -19.07
CA VAL A 9 21.02 -0.49 -18.36
C VAL A 9 19.52 -0.71 -18.21
N LEU A 10 18.83 -1.19 -19.26
CA LEU A 10 17.39 -1.45 -19.21
C LEU A 10 17.02 -2.51 -18.17
N VAL A 11 17.80 -3.59 -18.09
CA VAL A 11 17.59 -4.68 -17.11
C VAL A 11 17.89 -4.19 -15.69
N ALA A 12 19.00 -3.49 -15.49
CA ALA A 12 19.38 -2.96 -14.19
C ALA A 12 18.39 -1.91 -13.67
N ALA A 13 17.75 -1.16 -14.55
CA ALA A 13 16.74 -0.17 -14.22
C ALA A 13 15.36 -0.76 -13.87
N SER A 14 15.18 -2.09 -13.97
CA SER A 14 13.89 -2.73 -13.74
C SER A 14 13.40 -2.53 -12.30
N PRO A 15 12.19 -1.97 -12.07
CA PRO A 15 11.68 -1.62 -10.75
C PRO A 15 11.00 -2.81 -10.05
N CYS A 16 11.49 -4.04 -10.19
CA CYS A 16 10.82 -5.26 -9.68
C CYS A 16 10.50 -5.18 -8.17
N ALA A 17 11.40 -4.62 -7.37
CA ALA A 17 11.19 -4.44 -5.93
C ALA A 17 10.09 -3.39 -5.64
N LEU A 18 10.02 -2.33 -6.44
CA LEU A 18 8.99 -1.30 -6.30
C LEU A 18 7.61 -1.87 -6.63
N ALA A 19 7.51 -2.76 -7.63
CA ALA A 19 6.25 -3.38 -8.03
C ALA A 19 5.58 -4.17 -6.88
N ILE A 20 6.37 -4.75 -5.97
CA ILE A 20 5.86 -5.51 -4.82
C ILE A 20 5.77 -4.68 -3.53
N ALA A 21 6.39 -3.50 -3.47
CA ALA A 21 6.48 -2.71 -2.25
C ALA A 21 5.10 -2.32 -1.69
N THR A 22 4.23 -1.74 -2.53
CA THR A 22 2.88 -1.32 -2.15
C THR A 22 1.98 -2.48 -1.73
N PRO A 23 1.79 -3.56 -2.53
CA PRO A 23 0.94 -4.66 -2.11
C PRO A 23 1.45 -5.38 -0.85
N ALA A 24 2.77 -5.48 -0.67
CA ALA A 24 3.34 -6.05 0.57
C ALA A 24 3.02 -5.18 1.80
N ALA A 25 3.18 -3.86 1.70
CA ALA A 25 2.86 -2.94 2.79
C ALA A 25 1.36 -2.93 3.13
N VAL A 26 0.49 -2.91 2.11
CA VAL A 26 -0.96 -2.96 2.29
C VAL A 26 -1.38 -4.28 2.96
N LEU A 27 -0.89 -5.42 2.48
CA LEU A 27 -1.24 -6.73 3.06
C LEU A 27 -0.80 -6.83 4.52
N ALA A 28 0.41 -6.37 4.84
CA ALA A 28 0.90 -6.32 6.21
C ALA A 28 0.01 -5.41 7.09
N GLY A 29 -0.35 -4.24 6.59
CA GLY A 29 -1.23 -3.29 7.28
C GLY A 29 -2.62 -3.88 7.57
N VAL A 30 -3.26 -4.50 6.57
CA VAL A 30 -4.55 -5.19 6.71
C VAL A 30 -4.44 -6.32 7.74
N ALA A 31 -3.40 -7.15 7.67
CA ALA A 31 -3.20 -8.23 8.62
C ALA A 31 -3.03 -7.73 10.07
N ARG A 32 -2.34 -6.59 10.26
CA ARG A 32 -2.25 -5.95 11.58
C ARG A 32 -3.59 -5.41 12.06
N ALA A 33 -4.34 -4.73 11.20
CA ALA A 33 -5.66 -4.19 11.51
C ALA A 33 -6.64 -5.29 11.91
N ALA A 34 -6.64 -6.40 11.17
CA ALA A 34 -7.49 -7.56 11.47
C ALA A 34 -7.20 -8.17 12.85
N ARG A 35 -5.91 -8.29 13.24
CA ARG A 35 -5.53 -8.73 14.59
C ARG A 35 -6.00 -7.80 15.70
N ALA A 36 -6.25 -6.53 15.37
CA ALA A 36 -6.80 -5.52 16.28
C ALA A 36 -8.34 -5.41 16.20
N GLY A 37 -9.02 -6.32 15.48
CA GLY A 37 -10.48 -6.28 15.32
C GLY A 37 -10.98 -5.21 14.33
N VAL A 38 -10.09 -4.62 13.51
CA VAL A 38 -10.44 -3.60 12.52
C VAL A 38 -10.55 -4.25 11.13
N LEU A 39 -11.77 -4.24 10.58
CA LEU A 39 -12.03 -4.72 9.22
C LEU A 39 -11.71 -3.64 8.17
N VAL A 40 -10.74 -3.92 7.30
CA VAL A 40 -10.35 -3.03 6.19
C VAL A 40 -10.75 -3.67 4.86
N LYS A 41 -11.67 -3.03 4.12
CA LYS A 41 -12.23 -3.56 2.85
C LYS A 41 -11.35 -3.23 1.64
N GLY A 42 -10.11 -3.75 1.63
CA GLY A 42 -9.15 -3.59 0.53
C GLY A 42 -8.10 -2.50 0.76
N GLY A 43 -7.19 -2.31 -0.21
CA GLY A 43 -6.05 -1.39 -0.08
C GLY A 43 -6.39 0.09 -0.17
N ALA A 44 -7.27 0.48 -1.11
CA ALA A 44 -7.62 1.88 -1.32
C ALA A 44 -8.21 2.58 -0.06
N PRO A 45 -9.12 1.94 0.72
CA PRO A 45 -9.55 2.50 2.00
C PRO A 45 -8.41 2.66 3.02
N LEU A 46 -7.45 1.73 3.06
CA LEU A 46 -6.30 1.80 3.96
C LEU A 46 -5.38 2.98 3.62
N GLU A 47 -5.10 3.18 2.34
CA GLU A 47 -4.30 4.31 1.86
C GLU A 47 -5.00 5.65 2.10
N THR A 48 -6.32 5.69 1.85
CA THR A 48 -7.15 6.87 2.11
C THR A 48 -7.15 7.22 3.59
N LEU A 49 -7.33 6.22 4.47
CA LEU A 49 -7.31 6.38 5.93
C LEU A 49 -6.00 7.03 6.40
N GLY A 50 -4.85 6.66 5.81
CA GLY A 50 -3.55 7.26 6.13
C GLY A 50 -3.43 8.76 5.82
N ARG A 51 -4.37 9.34 5.08
CA ARG A 51 -4.42 10.78 4.73
C ARG A 51 -5.53 11.56 5.44
N VAL A 52 -6.41 10.87 6.17
CA VAL A 52 -7.54 11.50 6.88
C VAL A 52 -7.01 12.43 7.97
N LYS A 53 -7.55 13.67 8.04
CA LYS A 53 -7.18 14.68 9.04
C LYS A 53 -8.27 14.98 10.06
N ALA A 54 -9.50 14.57 9.77
CA ALA A 54 -10.66 14.80 10.62
C ALA A 54 -11.56 13.57 10.56
N MET A 55 -12.17 13.23 11.69
CA MET A 55 -13.17 12.17 11.80
C MET A 55 -14.46 12.80 12.29
N ALA A 56 -15.55 12.56 11.56
CA ALA A 56 -16.89 12.88 12.02
C ALA A 56 -17.50 11.61 12.62
N PHE A 57 -17.91 11.67 13.87
CA PHE A 57 -18.57 10.57 14.56
C PHE A 57 -20.08 10.79 14.54
N ASP A 58 -20.82 9.76 14.18
CA ASP A 58 -22.26 9.73 14.46
C ASP A 58 -22.48 9.55 15.97
N LYS A 59 -23.54 10.12 16.51
CA LYS A 59 -23.87 10.00 17.94
C LYS A 59 -24.60 8.70 18.24
N THR A 60 -25.51 8.26 17.37
CA THR A 60 -26.43 7.16 17.72
C THR A 60 -25.83 5.83 17.32
N GLY A 61 -25.33 5.06 18.30
CA GLY A 61 -24.77 3.72 18.05
C GLY A 61 -23.33 3.72 17.54
N THR A 62 -22.59 4.83 17.71
CA THR A 62 -21.16 4.93 17.38
C THR A 62 -20.32 5.47 18.55
N LEU A 63 -20.67 6.63 19.14
CA LEU A 63 -20.12 7.09 20.44
C LEU A 63 -20.65 6.23 21.59
#